data_AF-A0A956T497-F1
#
_entry.id   AF-A0A956T497-F1
#
_cell.length_a   1.000
_cell.length_b   1.000
_cell.length_c   1.000
_cell.angle_alpha   90.00
_cell.angle_beta   90.00
_cell.angle_gamma   90.00
#
_symmetry.space_group_name_H-M   'P 1'
#
loop_
_entity.id
_entity.type
_entity.pdbx_description
1 polymer ?
#
loop_
_entity_poly.entity_id
_entity_poly.type
_entity_poly.pdbx_seq_one_letter_code
_entity_poly.pdbx_strand_id
1 'polypeptide(L)'
;MMKKLNLSLLIACGLSLMMFSCAGDDGANGLQGAQGIEGPQGPAGPEGPMGPGYPAYTYVGNDAVSCHGCHSETIDQWATTGHAMAYQSLVDGGNENNPYCLHCHTTGWDAPVAFGDTVLTAGNGADNSGFDDFWPGETAEDMSRMAALEGVQCEACHGNMGPTIYQHDPEISFATRFVNGESQAICGSCHTHQIEQWAESGHGMVYETHGFTDQEEFDSEFNRSSCVECHTAEGFIRLNDPDYAGAPNPENASLIGCVACHDPHGGPNEAQLRDLNDYTVVYDANEARTYTGYGTGQSCVQCHHARRNVANVEGQIANGNAHFGPHSSPQMDMFLGDGSYEIAGYTYDRDHTHQNLGKGCLSCHMVSVQGSTERIHDFNPGVAACAGCHQNPPDFNVNGFQTEIENKLAELLAAIGVPEDSLGSPTATTPDMRMAAYAYEFVTVDGSRGAHNPAYSMSLLQNAIDYMNSLQ
;
A
#
# COMPACT_ATOMS: atom_id res chain seq x y z
N MET A 1 34.84 43.95 -13.90
CA MET A 1 34.02 44.75 -14.85
C MET A 1 32.57 44.59 -14.42
N MET A 2 32.02 45.51 -13.63
CA MET A 2 31.11 46.62 -14.05
C MET A 2 29.86 46.09 -14.77
N LYS A 3 28.60 46.31 -14.35
CA LYS A 3 28.01 47.30 -13.43
C LYS A 3 26.58 46.87 -13.03
N LYS A 4 26.19 47.22 -11.80
CA LYS A 4 24.80 47.36 -11.30
C LYS A 4 24.16 48.66 -11.82
N LEU A 5 22.81 48.76 -11.83
CA LEU A 5 21.95 49.90 -11.40
C LEU A 5 20.48 49.58 -11.76
N ASN A 6 19.52 49.39 -10.83
CA ASN A 6 18.80 50.30 -9.92
C ASN A 6 17.42 50.77 -10.45
N LEU A 7 16.36 50.21 -9.85
CA LEU A 7 15.29 50.88 -9.09
C LEU A 7 15.03 52.38 -9.36
N SER A 8 13.77 52.77 -9.63
CA SER A 8 13.00 53.72 -8.79
C SER A 8 11.59 54.03 -9.33
N LEU A 9 10.65 53.88 -8.40
CA LEU A 9 9.26 54.32 -8.33
C LEU A 9 9.17 55.86 -8.21
N LEU A 10 8.15 56.53 -8.77
CA LEU A 10 7.41 57.62 -8.08
C LEU A 10 6.22 58.20 -8.89
N ILE A 11 5.30 58.69 -8.08
CA ILE A 11 3.88 59.02 -8.26
C ILE A 11 3.67 60.55 -8.47
N ALA A 12 2.50 60.89 -9.03
CA ALA A 12 1.66 62.08 -8.80
C ALA A 12 1.67 63.29 -9.77
N CYS A 13 0.55 63.38 -10.53
CA CYS A 13 -0.59 64.31 -10.36
C CYS A 13 -0.52 65.81 -10.78
N GLY A 14 -1.52 66.21 -11.58
CA GLY A 14 -2.11 67.57 -11.71
C GLY A 14 -1.61 68.37 -12.93
N LEU A 15 -2.40 69.11 -13.70
CA LEU A 15 -3.81 69.54 -13.64
C LEU A 15 -4.14 70.27 -14.98
N SER A 16 -5.42 70.35 -15.34
CA SER A 16 -6.12 71.45 -16.07
C SER A 16 -6.78 71.23 -17.46
N LEU A 17 -8.14 71.15 -17.38
CA LEU A 17 -9.24 71.81 -18.13
C LEU A 17 -9.24 71.77 -19.69
N MET A 18 -10.11 70.96 -20.31
CA MET A 18 -11.54 71.19 -20.66
C MET A 18 -11.80 72.03 -21.92
N MET A 19 -12.24 71.36 -23.00
CA MET A 19 -13.25 71.85 -23.96
C MET A 19 -14.04 70.65 -24.52
N PHE A 20 -15.36 70.73 -24.42
CA PHE A 20 -16.36 69.72 -24.77
C PHE A 20 -16.66 69.65 -26.27
N SER A 21 -16.89 68.43 -26.78
CA SER A 21 -17.79 68.17 -27.92
C SER A 21 -18.47 66.81 -27.70
N CYS A 22 -19.80 66.83 -27.71
CA CYS A 22 -20.68 65.73 -27.33
C CYS A 22 -20.80 64.65 -28.41
N ALA A 23 -20.79 63.37 -28.00
CA ALA A 23 -21.50 62.28 -28.68
C ALA A 23 -21.74 61.10 -27.71
N GLY A 24 -23.02 60.79 -27.47
CA GLY A 24 -23.54 59.45 -27.12
C GLY A 24 -23.17 58.87 -25.75
N ASP A 25 -24.15 58.82 -24.85
CA ASP A 25 -24.11 58.07 -23.59
C ASP A 25 -24.29 56.57 -23.88
N ASP A 26 -23.25 55.77 -23.70
CA ASP A 26 -23.19 54.34 -23.98
C ASP A 26 -23.53 53.50 -22.75
N GLY A 27 -24.58 53.86 -22.01
CA GLY A 27 -25.36 52.96 -21.14
C GLY A 27 -24.60 52.12 -20.10
N ALA A 28 -23.34 52.40 -19.80
CA ALA A 28 -22.46 51.47 -19.09
C ALA A 28 -22.66 51.43 -17.57
N ASN A 29 -23.55 52.24 -16.99
CA ASN A 29 -23.70 52.37 -15.53
C ASN A 29 -25.13 52.17 -15.01
N GLY A 30 -25.84 51.16 -15.51
CA GLY A 30 -27.01 50.63 -14.80
C GLY A 30 -26.56 49.78 -13.60
N LEU A 31 -26.95 50.14 -12.38
CA LEU A 31 -26.83 49.25 -11.22
C LEU A 31 -27.52 47.93 -11.55
N GLN A 32 -26.75 46.83 -11.58
CA GLN A 32 -27.28 45.50 -11.83
C GLN A 32 -28.31 45.17 -10.74
N GLY A 33 -29.57 45.01 -11.14
CA GLY A 33 -30.64 44.57 -10.25
C GLY A 33 -30.28 43.20 -9.65
N ALA A 34 -30.71 42.95 -8.42
CA ALA A 34 -30.49 41.66 -7.75
C ALA A 34 -30.88 40.50 -8.68
N GLN A 35 -29.93 39.59 -8.90
CA GLN A 35 -30.15 38.39 -9.72
C GLN A 35 -31.34 37.62 -9.13
N GLY A 36 -32.36 37.39 -9.97
CA GLY A 36 -33.52 36.59 -9.57
C GLY A 36 -33.09 35.19 -9.15
N ILE A 37 -33.79 34.62 -8.17
CA ILE A 37 -33.61 33.22 -7.77
C ILE A 37 -33.66 32.32 -9.00
N GLU A 38 -32.71 31.39 -9.11
CA GLU A 38 -32.70 30.40 -10.17
C GLU A 38 -34.01 29.61 -10.14
N GLY A 39 -34.67 29.50 -11.30
CA GLY A 39 -35.91 28.74 -11.41
C GLY A 39 -35.65 27.26 -11.10
N PRO A 40 -36.66 26.51 -10.63
CA PRO A 40 -36.50 25.07 -10.44
C PRO A 40 -36.03 24.42 -11.75
N GLN A 41 -35.02 23.55 -11.65
CA GLN A 41 -34.50 22.78 -12.76
C GLN A 41 -35.66 22.10 -13.50
N GLY A 42 -35.73 22.30 -14.82
CA GLY A 42 -36.76 21.67 -15.64
C GLY A 42 -36.71 20.15 -15.52
N PRO A 43 -37.83 19.45 -15.72
CA PRO A 43 -37.82 17.99 -15.74
C PRO A 43 -36.80 17.50 -16.76
N ALA A 44 -36.06 16.45 -16.42
CA ALA A 44 -35.13 15.81 -17.33
C ALA A 44 -35.81 15.54 -18.67
N GLY A 45 -35.12 15.87 -19.77
CA GLY A 45 -35.61 15.56 -21.11
C GLY A 45 -35.87 14.06 -21.25
N PRO A 46 -36.80 13.65 -22.14
CA PRO A 46 -36.99 12.23 -22.42
C PRO A 46 -35.66 11.63 -22.87
N GLU A 47 -35.34 10.47 -22.30
CA GLU A 47 -34.17 9.68 -22.67
C GLU A 47 -34.16 9.46 -24.19
N GLY A 48 -33.00 9.70 -24.82
CA GLY A 48 -32.84 9.45 -26.24
C GLY A 48 -33.08 7.97 -26.57
N PRO A 49 -33.47 7.63 -27.81
CA PRO A 49 -33.64 6.23 -28.17
C PRO A 49 -32.33 5.47 -27.94
N MET A 50 -32.39 4.42 -27.12
CA MET A 50 -31.30 3.47 -26.91
C MET A 50 -30.85 2.96 -28.29
N GLY A 51 -29.56 3.11 -28.59
CA GLY A 51 -28.94 2.45 -29.75
C GLY A 51 -29.18 0.94 -29.70
N PRO A 52 -28.93 0.19 -30.79
CA PRO A 52 -29.12 -1.26 -30.80
C PRO A 52 -28.47 -1.86 -29.55
N GLY A 53 -29.30 -2.48 -28.69
CA GLY A 53 -28.89 -2.91 -27.36
C GLY A 53 -27.74 -3.91 -27.46
N TYR A 54 -26.66 -3.62 -26.76
CA TYR A 54 -25.55 -4.54 -26.59
C TYR A 54 -26.05 -5.85 -25.93
N PRO A 55 -25.43 -7.01 -26.20
CA PRO A 55 -25.74 -8.26 -25.51
C PRO A 55 -25.56 -8.15 -23.98
N ALA A 56 -26.17 -9.07 -23.22
CA ALA A 56 -25.71 -9.36 -21.87
C ALA A 56 -24.20 -9.68 -21.92
N TYR A 57 -23.41 -9.16 -20.97
CA TYR A 57 -21.94 -9.33 -20.87
C TYR A 57 -21.07 -8.41 -21.73
N THR A 58 -21.51 -7.19 -22.01
CA THR A 58 -20.76 -6.26 -22.88
C THR A 58 -19.82 -5.33 -22.11
N TYR A 59 -18.55 -5.27 -22.51
CA TYR A 59 -17.63 -4.20 -22.10
C TYR A 59 -18.01 -2.89 -22.81
N VAL A 60 -18.27 -1.85 -22.04
CA VAL A 60 -18.64 -0.54 -22.58
C VAL A 60 -17.41 0.21 -23.07
N GLY A 61 -16.33 0.17 -22.28
CA GLY A 61 -15.06 0.83 -22.52
C GLY A 61 -15.18 2.35 -22.65
N ASN A 62 -14.44 2.87 -23.61
CA ASN A 62 -14.38 4.25 -24.07
C ASN A 62 -13.84 5.19 -22.98
N ASP A 63 -12.62 4.92 -22.52
CA ASP A 63 -11.87 5.70 -21.52
C ASP A 63 -12.69 6.01 -20.26
N ALA A 64 -13.51 5.04 -19.84
CA ALA A 64 -14.41 5.17 -18.70
C ALA A 64 -15.39 6.36 -18.75
N VAL A 65 -15.64 6.97 -19.91
CA VAL A 65 -16.54 8.14 -20.05
C VAL A 65 -17.94 7.85 -19.52
N SER A 66 -18.44 6.64 -19.75
CA SER A 66 -19.77 6.21 -19.26
C SER A 66 -19.80 6.10 -17.72
N CYS A 67 -18.65 5.79 -17.11
CA CYS A 67 -18.49 5.71 -15.66
C CYS A 67 -18.35 7.11 -15.04
N HIS A 68 -17.78 8.08 -15.77
CA HIS A 68 -17.46 9.44 -15.30
C HIS A 68 -18.70 10.19 -14.80
N GLY A 69 -19.86 9.94 -15.41
CA GLY A 69 -21.13 10.54 -15.02
C GLY A 69 -21.52 10.31 -13.55
N CYS A 70 -21.07 9.20 -12.95
CA CYS A 70 -21.32 8.85 -11.54
C CYS A 70 -20.04 8.84 -10.69
N HIS A 71 -18.89 8.47 -11.26
CA HIS A 71 -17.62 8.24 -10.56
C HIS A 71 -16.50 9.22 -11.00
N SER A 72 -16.88 10.46 -11.31
CA SER A 72 -15.98 11.47 -11.89
C SER A 72 -14.62 11.58 -11.21
N GLU A 73 -14.57 11.70 -9.87
CA GLU A 73 -13.32 11.83 -9.13
C GLU A 73 -12.39 10.62 -9.27
N THR A 74 -12.92 9.40 -9.12
CA THR A 74 -12.15 8.17 -9.28
C THR A 74 -11.58 8.02 -10.69
N ILE A 75 -12.34 8.46 -11.70
CA ILE A 75 -11.93 8.34 -13.11
C ILE A 75 -10.90 9.40 -13.48
N ASP A 76 -11.05 10.61 -12.95
CA ASP A 76 -10.05 11.66 -13.10
C ASP A 76 -8.70 11.23 -12.50
N GLN A 77 -8.70 10.48 -11.39
CA GLN A 77 -7.49 9.87 -10.84
C GLN A 77 -6.97 8.72 -11.71
N TRP A 78 -7.84 7.78 -12.09
CA TRP A 78 -7.45 6.59 -12.87
C TRP A 78 -6.81 6.99 -14.21
N ALA A 79 -7.33 8.03 -14.87
CA ALA A 79 -6.81 8.55 -16.12
C ALA A 79 -5.34 9.02 -16.04
N THR A 80 -4.81 9.24 -14.84
CA THR A 80 -3.39 9.60 -14.63
C THR A 80 -2.47 8.40 -14.45
N THR A 81 -3.02 7.19 -14.39
CA THR A 81 -2.28 5.97 -14.04
C THR A 81 -1.66 5.28 -15.25
N GLY A 82 -0.71 4.38 -14.98
CA GLY A 82 -0.15 3.50 -16.01
C GLY A 82 -1.18 2.54 -16.63
N HIS A 83 -2.28 2.24 -15.93
CA HIS A 83 -3.36 1.39 -16.45
C HIS A 83 -4.10 2.07 -17.61
N ALA A 84 -4.46 3.34 -17.45
CA ALA A 84 -5.07 4.13 -18.52
C ALA A 84 -4.16 4.25 -19.76
N MET A 85 -2.84 4.32 -19.53
CA MET A 85 -1.83 4.45 -20.59
C MET A 85 -1.26 3.11 -21.08
N ALA A 86 -1.79 1.98 -20.63
CA ALA A 86 -1.19 0.67 -20.86
C ALA A 86 -1.06 0.36 -22.37
N TYR A 87 -2.11 0.56 -23.16
CA TYR A 87 -2.06 0.32 -24.59
C TYR A 87 -1.09 1.25 -25.32
N GLN A 88 -1.08 2.54 -24.96
CA GLN A 88 -0.16 3.51 -25.56
C GLN A 88 1.31 3.11 -25.34
N SER A 89 1.65 2.50 -24.21
CA SER A 89 3.01 2.00 -23.98
C SER A 89 3.41 0.88 -24.96
N LEU A 90 2.44 0.10 -25.46
CA LEU A 90 2.69 -0.89 -26.51
C LEU A 90 2.92 -0.22 -27.85
N VAL A 91 2.11 0.77 -28.21
CA VAL A 91 2.25 1.54 -29.45
C VAL A 91 3.63 2.20 -29.50
N ASP A 92 4.05 2.84 -28.41
CA ASP A 92 5.37 3.48 -28.31
C ASP A 92 6.52 2.47 -28.45
N GLY A 93 6.28 1.22 -28.03
CA GLY A 93 7.21 0.09 -28.13
C GLY A 93 7.10 -0.72 -29.42
N GLY A 94 6.13 -0.45 -30.31
CA GLY A 94 5.87 -1.24 -31.51
C GLY A 94 5.31 -2.66 -31.24
N ASN A 95 4.59 -2.84 -30.13
CA ASN A 95 4.00 -4.12 -29.70
C ASN A 95 2.47 -4.10 -29.70
N GLU A 96 1.83 -3.07 -30.27
CA GLU A 96 0.38 -2.89 -30.31
C GLU A 96 -0.37 -3.96 -31.12
N ASN A 97 0.36 -4.82 -31.85
CA ASN A 97 -0.19 -5.98 -32.56
C ASN A 97 0.20 -7.33 -31.99
N ASN A 98 0.86 -7.36 -30.82
CA ASN A 98 1.30 -8.60 -30.19
C ASN A 98 0.20 -9.10 -29.23
N PRO A 99 -0.49 -10.22 -29.52
CA PRO A 99 -1.56 -10.72 -28.65
C PRO A 99 -1.05 -11.05 -27.24
N TYR A 100 0.22 -11.46 -27.11
CA TYR A 100 0.83 -11.67 -25.80
C TYR A 100 1.06 -10.35 -25.03
N CYS A 101 1.08 -9.19 -25.67
CA CYS A 101 1.09 -7.92 -24.96
C CYS A 101 -0.33 -7.41 -24.70
N LEU A 102 -1.23 -7.60 -25.67
CA LEU A 102 -2.58 -7.07 -25.61
C LEU A 102 -3.40 -7.64 -24.46
N HIS A 103 -3.23 -8.92 -24.11
CA HIS A 103 -3.99 -9.52 -23.01
C HIS A 103 -3.85 -8.82 -21.65
N CYS A 104 -2.76 -8.09 -21.41
CA CYS A 104 -2.55 -7.31 -20.19
C CYS A 104 -2.72 -5.80 -20.37
N HIS A 105 -2.85 -5.30 -21.61
CA HIS A 105 -2.80 -3.88 -21.94
C HIS A 105 -4.10 -3.37 -22.59
N THR A 106 -5.14 -4.21 -22.60
CA THR A 106 -6.48 -3.91 -23.12
C THR A 106 -7.54 -4.39 -22.15
N THR A 107 -8.79 -3.98 -22.36
CA THR A 107 -9.92 -4.33 -21.50
C THR A 107 -10.77 -5.45 -22.10
N GLY A 108 -11.16 -6.39 -21.25
CA GLY A 108 -11.99 -7.53 -21.65
C GLY A 108 -11.26 -8.48 -22.59
N TRP A 109 -10.07 -8.94 -22.19
CA TRP A 109 -9.38 -10.00 -22.90
C TRP A 109 -9.52 -11.29 -22.10
N ASP A 110 -10.14 -12.32 -22.66
CA ASP A 110 -10.35 -13.60 -21.97
C ASP A 110 -9.80 -14.82 -22.75
N ALA A 111 -9.38 -14.62 -24.01
CA ALA A 111 -8.74 -15.64 -24.82
C ALA A 111 -7.37 -16.06 -24.26
N PRO A 112 -7.10 -17.39 -24.18
CA PRO A 112 -5.79 -17.88 -23.78
C PRO A 112 -4.72 -17.48 -24.80
N VAL A 113 -3.60 -16.93 -24.32
CA VAL A 113 -2.44 -16.55 -25.13
C VAL A 113 -1.14 -16.99 -24.48
N ALA A 114 -0.21 -17.50 -25.27
CA ALA A 114 1.14 -17.87 -24.86
C ALA A 114 2.19 -16.94 -25.45
N PHE A 115 3.37 -16.91 -24.82
CA PHE A 115 4.50 -16.12 -25.32
C PHE A 115 4.89 -16.55 -26.75
N GLY A 116 4.91 -15.59 -27.67
CA GLY A 116 5.26 -15.81 -29.08
C GLY A 116 4.06 -16.14 -29.97
N ASP A 117 2.85 -16.21 -29.42
CA ASP A 117 1.64 -16.35 -30.24
C ASP A 117 1.46 -15.13 -31.13
N THR A 118 0.99 -15.39 -32.34
CA THR A 118 0.74 -14.36 -33.38
C THR A 118 -0.70 -14.41 -33.90
N VAL A 119 -1.48 -15.40 -33.44
CA VAL A 119 -2.89 -15.61 -33.76
C VAL A 119 -3.57 -16.19 -32.52
N LEU A 120 -4.85 -15.92 -32.34
CA LEU A 120 -5.64 -16.53 -31.28
C LEU A 120 -6.06 -17.93 -31.69
N THR A 121 -5.76 -18.93 -30.86
CA THR A 121 -6.19 -20.32 -31.10
C THR A 121 -7.64 -20.48 -30.64
N ALA A 122 -8.57 -19.95 -31.44
CA ALA A 122 -10.03 -20.11 -31.37
C ALA A 122 -10.59 -20.55 -30.00
N GLY A 123 -11.10 -19.57 -29.27
CA GLY A 123 -11.73 -19.71 -27.97
C GLY A 123 -11.91 -18.32 -27.41
N ASN A 124 -12.71 -17.48 -28.09
CA ASN A 124 -13.36 -16.34 -27.46
C ASN A 124 -14.02 -16.93 -26.21
N GLY A 125 -13.69 -16.44 -25.03
CA GLY A 125 -14.14 -17.05 -23.80
C GLY A 125 -15.65 -16.89 -23.62
N ALA A 126 -16.09 -16.77 -22.38
CA ALA A 126 -17.51 -16.75 -22.07
C ALA A 126 -18.15 -15.37 -22.28
N ASP A 127 -17.34 -14.32 -22.46
CA ASP A 127 -17.83 -12.97 -22.64
C ASP A 127 -18.23 -12.67 -24.10
N ASN A 128 -18.99 -11.59 -24.28
CA ASN A 128 -19.34 -11.08 -25.60
C ASN A 128 -18.93 -9.62 -25.65
N SER A 129 -18.06 -9.25 -26.58
CA SER A 129 -17.57 -7.89 -26.83
C SER A 129 -16.35 -7.47 -26.01
N GLY A 130 -15.46 -8.39 -25.69
CA GLY A 130 -14.10 -8.12 -25.22
C GLY A 130 -13.19 -7.54 -26.32
N PHE A 131 -11.96 -7.12 -26.00
CA PHE A 131 -11.01 -6.59 -27.00
C PHE A 131 -10.60 -7.68 -28.00
N ASP A 132 -10.35 -8.89 -27.51
CA ASP A 132 -9.98 -10.07 -28.28
C ASP A 132 -11.08 -10.57 -29.22
N ASP A 133 -12.35 -10.32 -28.91
CA ASP A 133 -13.48 -10.63 -29.81
C ASP A 133 -13.45 -9.86 -31.13
N PHE A 134 -12.87 -8.66 -31.11
CA PHE A 134 -12.75 -7.79 -32.27
C PHE A 134 -11.35 -7.87 -32.90
N TRP A 135 -10.39 -8.51 -32.24
CA TRP A 135 -9.02 -8.68 -32.73
C TRP A 135 -8.99 -9.61 -33.95
N PRO A 136 -8.29 -9.27 -35.06
CA PRO A 136 -7.35 -8.16 -35.24
C PRO A 136 -7.93 -6.91 -35.93
N GLY A 137 -9.24 -6.69 -35.87
CA GLY A 137 -9.90 -5.52 -36.48
C GLY A 137 -10.21 -5.71 -37.97
N GLU A 138 -10.90 -6.79 -38.33
CA GLU A 138 -11.18 -7.11 -39.74
C GLU A 138 -12.16 -6.13 -40.40
N THR A 139 -13.04 -5.52 -39.61
CA THR A 139 -14.01 -4.52 -40.08
C THR A 139 -13.80 -3.15 -39.41
N ALA A 140 -14.43 -2.12 -39.98
CA ALA A 140 -14.43 -0.77 -39.39
C ALA A 140 -15.15 -0.73 -38.02
N GLU A 141 -16.12 -1.62 -37.82
CA GLU A 141 -16.80 -1.77 -36.54
C GLU A 141 -15.86 -2.41 -35.50
N ASP A 142 -15.17 -3.48 -35.87
CA ASP A 142 -14.18 -4.14 -35.00
C ASP A 142 -13.08 -3.17 -34.57
N MET A 143 -12.48 -2.44 -35.51
CA MET A 143 -11.47 -1.44 -35.20
C MET A 143 -12.00 -0.35 -34.26
N SER A 144 -13.26 0.08 -34.44
CA SER A 144 -13.88 1.07 -33.56
C SER A 144 -14.15 0.51 -32.16
N ARG A 145 -14.45 -0.77 -32.04
CA ARG A 145 -14.68 -1.45 -30.76
C ARG A 145 -13.37 -1.72 -30.03
N MET A 146 -12.33 -2.17 -30.73
CA MET A 146 -10.99 -2.29 -30.19
C MET A 146 -10.49 -0.95 -29.64
N ALA A 147 -10.63 0.13 -30.40
CA ALA A 147 -10.24 1.47 -29.96
C ALA A 147 -10.94 1.90 -28.67
N ALA A 148 -12.20 1.49 -28.46
CA ALA A 148 -12.91 1.76 -27.21
C ALA A 148 -12.37 0.93 -26.02
N LEU A 149 -11.67 -0.17 -26.26
CA LEU A 149 -11.19 -1.10 -25.24
C LEU A 149 -9.66 -1.04 -25.06
N GLU A 150 -9.00 -0.06 -25.67
CA GLU A 150 -7.58 0.21 -25.46
C GLU A 150 -7.31 0.61 -24.00
N GLY A 151 -6.24 0.07 -23.42
CA GLY A 151 -5.84 0.32 -22.04
C GLY A 151 -6.50 -0.62 -21.03
N VAL A 152 -5.99 -0.58 -19.80
CA VAL A 152 -6.58 -1.30 -18.66
C VAL A 152 -7.59 -0.38 -18.00
N GLN A 153 -8.85 -0.49 -18.42
CA GLN A 153 -9.96 0.34 -17.96
C GLN A 153 -10.68 -0.28 -16.76
N CYS A 154 -11.70 0.41 -16.24
CA CYS A 154 -12.47 -0.04 -15.07
C CYS A 154 -12.95 -1.50 -15.20
N GLU A 155 -13.46 -1.85 -16.37
CA GLU A 155 -14.06 -3.16 -16.62
C GLU A 155 -13.02 -4.29 -16.70
N ALA A 156 -11.72 -3.99 -16.82
CA ALA A 156 -10.65 -4.97 -16.70
C ALA A 156 -10.55 -5.56 -15.28
N CYS A 157 -11.03 -4.80 -14.27
CA CYS A 157 -11.07 -5.24 -12.88
C CYS A 157 -12.49 -5.39 -12.31
N HIS A 158 -13.47 -4.67 -12.85
CA HIS A 158 -14.83 -4.71 -12.34
C HIS A 158 -15.73 -5.68 -13.11
N GLY A 159 -15.25 -6.24 -14.22
CA GLY A 159 -16.05 -7.04 -15.14
C GLY A 159 -16.87 -6.15 -16.10
N ASN A 160 -17.68 -6.77 -16.93
CA ASN A 160 -18.49 -6.09 -17.94
C ASN A 160 -19.70 -5.36 -17.34
N MET A 161 -19.91 -4.10 -17.75
CA MET A 161 -20.96 -3.25 -17.18
C MET A 161 -22.14 -3.01 -18.11
N GLY A 162 -22.11 -3.61 -19.30
CA GLY A 162 -23.21 -3.59 -20.26
C GLY A 162 -24.24 -4.70 -20.03
N PRO A 163 -25.45 -4.54 -20.60
CA PRO A 163 -25.87 -3.44 -21.47
C PRO A 163 -26.44 -2.23 -20.71
N THR A 164 -26.60 -2.32 -19.38
CA THR A 164 -27.20 -1.26 -18.56
C THR A 164 -26.26 -0.84 -17.42
N ILE A 165 -25.37 0.09 -17.72
CA ILE A 165 -24.40 0.62 -16.75
C ILE A 165 -25.05 1.27 -15.52
N TYR A 166 -26.30 1.72 -15.58
CA TYR A 166 -26.97 2.34 -14.43
C TYR A 166 -27.50 1.34 -13.38
N GLN A 167 -27.43 0.04 -13.68
CA GLN A 167 -27.90 -1.03 -12.80
C GLN A 167 -26.81 -2.08 -12.58
N HIS A 168 -25.56 -1.75 -12.88
CA HIS A 168 -24.46 -2.68 -12.68
C HIS A 168 -24.22 -2.91 -11.19
N ASP A 169 -23.95 -4.16 -10.86
CA ASP A 169 -23.41 -4.58 -9.57
C ASP A 169 -22.02 -5.15 -9.89
N PRO A 170 -20.93 -4.45 -9.54
CA PRO A 170 -19.60 -4.89 -9.94
C PRO A 170 -19.32 -6.28 -9.37
N GLU A 171 -18.88 -7.22 -10.22
CA GLU A 171 -18.81 -8.65 -9.86
C GLU A 171 -17.78 -8.97 -8.76
N ILE A 172 -16.89 -8.02 -8.39
CA ILE A 172 -15.61 -8.36 -7.79
C ILE A 172 -15.41 -7.73 -6.41
N SER A 173 -15.32 -8.63 -5.42
CA SER A 173 -14.65 -8.40 -4.14
C SER A 173 -13.15 -8.26 -4.40
N PHE A 174 -12.57 -7.16 -3.89
CA PHE A 174 -11.24 -6.60 -4.14
C PHE A 174 -10.03 -7.51 -3.75
N ALA A 175 -10.29 -8.78 -3.49
CA ALA A 175 -9.48 -9.65 -2.66
C ALA A 175 -8.36 -10.39 -3.41
N THR A 176 -7.17 -10.36 -2.82
CA THR A 176 -6.32 -11.55 -2.84
C THR A 176 -6.92 -12.54 -1.84
N ARG A 177 -7.48 -13.66 -2.30
CA ARG A 177 -8.22 -14.62 -1.47
C ARG A 177 -7.76 -16.04 -1.69
N PHE A 178 -7.90 -16.87 -0.68
CA PHE A 178 -7.60 -18.29 -0.80
C PHE A 178 -8.83 -19.06 -1.31
N VAL A 179 -8.73 -19.68 -2.48
CA VAL A 179 -9.80 -20.46 -3.10
C VAL A 179 -9.23 -21.83 -3.49
N ASN A 180 -9.83 -22.90 -2.96
CA ASN A 180 -9.47 -24.28 -3.28
C ASN A 180 -7.98 -24.64 -3.09
N GLY A 181 -7.30 -24.02 -2.12
CA GLY A 181 -5.87 -24.29 -1.88
C GLY A 181 -4.91 -23.30 -2.56
N GLU A 182 -5.42 -22.30 -3.28
CA GLU A 182 -4.59 -21.35 -4.02
C GLU A 182 -5.02 -19.90 -3.75
N SER A 183 -4.04 -19.00 -3.61
CA SER A 183 -4.32 -17.57 -3.58
C SER A 183 -4.67 -17.05 -4.97
N GLN A 184 -5.80 -16.37 -5.09
CA GLN A 184 -6.27 -15.74 -6.31
C GLN A 184 -6.31 -14.23 -6.11
N ALA A 185 -5.66 -13.49 -7.00
CA ALA A 185 -5.73 -12.03 -7.05
C ALA A 185 -6.12 -11.60 -8.47
N ILE A 186 -7.03 -10.64 -8.59
CA ILE A 186 -7.44 -10.11 -9.90
C ILE A 186 -6.27 -9.51 -10.68
N CYS A 187 -5.29 -8.95 -9.96
CA CYS A 187 -4.08 -8.39 -10.55
C CYS A 187 -3.22 -9.46 -11.22
N GLY A 188 -3.33 -10.72 -10.78
CA GLY A 188 -2.44 -11.81 -11.16
C GLY A 188 -2.57 -12.27 -12.61
N SER A 189 -3.65 -11.91 -13.32
CA SER A 189 -3.77 -12.15 -14.76
C SER A 189 -2.70 -11.40 -15.56
N CYS A 190 -2.30 -10.23 -15.07
CA CYS A 190 -1.31 -9.37 -15.73
C CYS A 190 0.01 -9.28 -14.96
N HIS A 191 -0.06 -9.26 -13.62
CA HIS A 191 1.07 -9.12 -12.70
C HIS A 191 1.51 -10.48 -12.15
N THR A 192 1.76 -11.44 -13.06
CA THR A 192 2.08 -12.83 -12.72
C THR A 192 3.35 -12.95 -11.87
N HIS A 193 4.40 -12.19 -12.19
CA HIS A 193 5.64 -12.27 -11.42
C HIS A 193 5.48 -11.73 -10.00
N GLN A 194 4.77 -10.61 -9.82
CA GLN A 194 4.51 -10.04 -8.50
C GLN A 194 3.65 -10.95 -7.64
N ILE A 195 2.63 -11.60 -8.22
CA ILE A 195 1.76 -12.50 -7.44
C ILE A 195 2.49 -13.79 -7.04
N GLU A 196 3.35 -14.32 -7.91
CA GLU A 196 4.22 -15.47 -7.58
C GLU A 196 5.16 -15.13 -6.42
N GLN A 197 5.84 -13.97 -6.46
CA GLN A 197 6.70 -13.51 -5.38
C GLN A 197 5.92 -13.24 -4.09
N TRP A 198 4.76 -12.57 -4.18
CA TRP A 198 3.90 -12.29 -3.03
C TRP A 198 3.40 -13.57 -2.37
N ALA A 199 3.09 -14.61 -3.16
CA ALA A 199 2.64 -15.89 -2.64
C ALA A 199 3.71 -16.57 -1.77
N GLU A 200 4.99 -16.29 -2.01
CA GLU A 200 6.11 -16.79 -1.18
C GLU A 200 6.36 -15.94 0.09
N SER A 201 5.72 -14.77 0.19
CA SER A 201 5.86 -13.89 1.36
C SER A 201 5.08 -14.39 2.57
N GLY A 202 5.39 -13.83 3.76
CA GLY A 202 4.58 -14.09 4.96
C GLY A 202 3.10 -13.70 4.84
N HIS A 203 2.77 -12.73 3.98
CA HIS A 203 1.38 -12.38 3.69
C HIS A 203 0.68 -13.41 2.79
N GLY A 204 1.41 -13.97 1.82
CA GLY A 204 0.93 -15.04 0.94
C GLY A 204 0.76 -16.37 1.68
N MET A 205 1.63 -16.64 2.65
CA MET A 205 1.69 -17.87 3.42
C MET A 205 0.94 -17.78 4.76
N VAL A 206 -0.05 -16.90 4.90
CA VAL A 206 -0.72 -16.67 6.19
C VAL A 206 -1.43 -17.94 6.70
N TYR A 207 -1.94 -18.77 5.78
CA TYR A 207 -2.60 -20.03 6.14
C TYR A 207 -1.60 -21.01 6.75
N GLU A 208 -0.44 -21.18 6.14
CA GLU A 208 0.61 -22.07 6.61
C GLU A 208 1.25 -21.56 7.90
N THR A 209 1.50 -20.26 8.01
CA THR A 209 2.16 -19.65 9.16
C THR A 209 1.27 -19.60 10.41
N HIS A 210 -0.04 -19.51 10.24
CA HIS A 210 -1.02 -19.54 11.34
C HIS A 210 -1.75 -20.87 11.50
N GLY A 211 -1.54 -21.82 10.59
CA GLY A 211 -2.15 -23.15 10.63
C GLY A 211 -3.64 -23.17 10.29
N PHE A 212 -4.11 -22.25 9.45
CA PHE A 212 -5.49 -22.26 8.94
C PHE A 212 -5.64 -23.28 7.82
N THR A 213 -6.80 -23.92 7.77
CA THR A 213 -7.14 -24.90 6.75
C THR A 213 -8.17 -24.41 5.74
N ASP A 214 -8.94 -23.38 6.10
CA ASP A 214 -9.96 -22.77 5.25
C ASP A 214 -10.23 -21.29 5.62
N GLN A 215 -11.09 -20.66 4.82
CA GLN A 215 -11.50 -19.26 4.98
C GLN A 215 -12.29 -19.01 6.28
N GLU A 216 -13.06 -20.01 6.76
CA GLU A 216 -13.85 -19.86 7.99
C GLU A 216 -12.94 -19.72 9.22
N GLU A 217 -11.86 -20.51 9.28
CA GLU A 217 -10.85 -20.40 10.33
C GLU A 217 -10.11 -19.05 10.28
N PHE A 218 -9.71 -18.60 9.08
CA PHE A 218 -9.10 -17.29 8.88
C PHE A 218 -10.02 -16.16 9.37
N ASP A 219 -11.28 -16.14 8.93
CA ASP A 219 -12.23 -15.09 9.29
C ASP A 219 -12.56 -15.09 10.79
N SER A 220 -12.72 -16.28 11.39
CA SER A 220 -12.97 -16.43 12.83
C SER A 220 -11.85 -15.83 13.69
N GLU A 221 -10.60 -15.91 13.23
CA GLU A 221 -9.44 -15.39 13.97
C GLU A 221 -9.15 -13.92 13.64
N PHE A 222 -9.17 -13.55 12.35
CA PHE A 222 -8.66 -12.28 11.86
C PHE A 222 -9.72 -11.28 11.44
N ASN A 223 -10.92 -11.70 11.03
CA ASN A 223 -12.01 -10.80 10.65
C ASN A 223 -12.81 -10.28 11.88
N ARG A 224 -12.12 -10.10 13.02
CA ARG A 224 -12.69 -9.69 14.31
C ARG A 224 -11.85 -8.62 15.01
N SER A 225 -12.53 -7.83 15.85
CA SER A 225 -11.90 -6.88 16.78
C SER A 225 -10.87 -5.99 16.08
N SER A 226 -9.76 -5.65 16.74
CA SER A 226 -8.63 -4.91 16.20
C SER A 226 -7.66 -5.77 15.37
N CYS A 227 -7.89 -7.07 15.18
CA CYS A 227 -7.00 -7.90 14.35
C CYS A 227 -7.20 -7.61 12.86
N VAL A 228 -8.44 -7.31 12.48
CA VAL A 228 -8.86 -7.05 11.10
C VAL A 228 -8.05 -5.94 10.43
N GLU A 229 -7.61 -4.95 11.21
CA GLU A 229 -6.86 -3.77 10.76
C GLU A 229 -5.52 -4.14 10.09
N CYS A 230 -4.85 -5.19 10.56
CA CYS A 230 -3.53 -5.58 10.06
C CYS A 230 -3.54 -6.91 9.30
N HIS A 231 -4.58 -7.72 9.47
CA HIS A 231 -4.65 -9.07 8.90
C HIS A 231 -5.58 -9.20 7.70
N THR A 232 -6.33 -8.14 7.35
CA THR A 232 -7.22 -8.14 6.18
C THR A 232 -7.03 -6.88 5.34
N ALA A 233 -7.14 -6.99 4.02
CA ALA A 233 -7.01 -5.81 3.16
C ALA A 233 -8.14 -4.80 3.42
N GLU A 234 -9.36 -5.28 3.68
CA GLU A 234 -10.49 -4.40 4.00
C GLU A 234 -10.24 -3.64 5.29
N GLY A 235 -9.78 -4.32 6.34
CA GLY A 235 -9.48 -3.64 7.60
C GLY A 235 -8.37 -2.62 7.48
N PHE A 236 -7.32 -2.93 6.73
CA PHE A 236 -6.27 -1.98 6.40
C PHE A 236 -6.84 -0.74 5.70
N ILE A 237 -7.64 -0.94 4.64
CA ILE A 237 -8.22 0.15 3.86
C ILE A 237 -9.15 0.98 4.73
N ARG A 238 -10.05 0.38 5.53
CA ARG A 238 -10.94 1.13 6.42
C ARG A 238 -10.18 1.98 7.44
N LEU A 239 -9.05 1.50 7.94
CA LEU A 239 -8.23 2.23 8.90
C LEU A 239 -7.54 3.44 8.25
N ASN A 240 -7.17 3.31 6.98
CA ASN A 240 -6.26 4.24 6.30
C ASN A 240 -6.92 5.12 5.24
N ASP A 241 -8.14 4.78 4.82
CA ASP A 241 -8.90 5.45 3.79
C ASP A 241 -10.24 5.96 4.37
N PRO A 242 -10.38 7.29 4.55
CA PRO A 242 -11.58 7.89 5.12
C PRO A 242 -12.88 7.55 4.38
N ASP A 243 -12.81 7.29 3.07
CA ASP A 243 -13.98 6.97 2.25
C ASP A 243 -14.57 5.60 2.63
N TYR A 244 -13.74 4.73 3.20
CA TYR A 244 -14.12 3.38 3.62
C TYR A 244 -14.24 3.20 5.12
N ALA A 245 -13.98 4.23 5.94
CA ALA A 245 -13.96 4.12 7.41
C ALA A 245 -15.25 3.52 8.03
N GLY A 246 -16.40 3.66 7.36
CA GLY A 246 -17.70 3.11 7.77
C GLY A 246 -18.10 1.79 7.10
N ALA A 247 -17.26 1.21 6.25
CA ALA A 247 -17.59 -0.01 5.52
C ALA A 247 -17.71 -1.21 6.47
N PRO A 248 -18.70 -2.11 6.27
CA PRO A 248 -18.80 -3.32 7.07
C PRO A 248 -17.65 -4.28 6.75
N ASN A 249 -17.33 -5.17 7.70
CA ASN A 249 -16.50 -6.33 7.38
C ASN A 249 -17.26 -7.22 6.39
N PRO A 250 -16.62 -7.67 5.30
CA PRO A 250 -17.22 -8.69 4.44
C PRO A 250 -17.37 -10.00 5.20
N GLU A 251 -18.27 -10.87 4.72
CA GLU A 251 -18.41 -12.23 5.26
C GLU A 251 -17.14 -13.05 5.04
N ASN A 252 -16.51 -12.89 3.86
CA ASN A 252 -15.22 -13.48 3.53
C ASN A 252 -14.18 -12.36 3.39
N ALA A 253 -13.27 -12.22 4.34
CA ALA A 253 -12.24 -11.18 4.29
C ALA A 253 -11.06 -11.59 3.42
N SER A 254 -10.41 -10.58 2.85
CA SER A 254 -9.25 -10.74 1.98
C SER A 254 -7.96 -10.87 2.77
N LEU A 255 -6.99 -11.58 2.19
CA LEU A 255 -5.59 -11.49 2.61
C LEU A 255 -5.05 -10.08 2.42
N ILE A 256 -3.96 -9.74 3.12
CA ILE A 256 -3.17 -8.53 2.82
C ILE A 256 -2.53 -8.71 1.44
N GLY A 257 -3.25 -8.23 0.43
CA GLY A 257 -2.90 -8.37 -0.98
C GLY A 257 -2.53 -7.04 -1.65
N CYS A 258 -2.59 -7.04 -2.98
CA CYS A 258 -2.16 -5.91 -3.82
C CYS A 258 -2.83 -4.60 -3.41
N VAL A 259 -4.17 -4.62 -3.23
CA VAL A 259 -4.97 -3.42 -2.97
C VAL A 259 -4.80 -2.85 -1.55
N ALA A 260 -4.20 -3.60 -0.63
CA ALA A 260 -3.86 -3.07 0.68
C ALA A 260 -2.76 -2.01 0.54
N CYS A 261 -1.76 -2.25 -0.32
CA CYS A 261 -0.64 -1.33 -0.52
C CYS A 261 -0.85 -0.36 -1.69
N HIS A 262 -1.50 -0.83 -2.76
CA HIS A 262 -1.70 -0.09 -4.01
C HIS A 262 -3.17 0.34 -4.15
N ASP A 263 -3.40 1.59 -4.53
CA ASP A 263 -4.72 2.02 -4.95
C ASP A 263 -4.82 1.93 -6.49
N PRO A 264 -5.61 0.99 -7.05
CA PRO A 264 -5.70 0.82 -8.49
C PRO A 264 -6.32 2.03 -9.20
N HIS A 265 -6.99 2.92 -8.46
CA HIS A 265 -7.65 4.11 -9.00
C HIS A 265 -6.72 5.32 -9.10
N GLY A 266 -5.57 5.33 -8.44
CA GLY A 266 -4.61 6.44 -8.55
C GLY A 266 -3.88 6.75 -7.25
N GLY A 267 -3.33 7.96 -7.18
CA GLY A 267 -2.62 8.43 -6.00
C GLY A 267 -1.33 9.18 -6.34
N PRO A 268 -0.75 9.89 -5.37
CA PRO A 268 0.41 10.76 -5.59
C PRO A 268 1.74 10.00 -5.65
N ASN A 269 1.78 8.74 -5.21
CA ASN A 269 3.03 7.98 -5.07
C ASN A 269 3.34 7.11 -6.29
N GLU A 270 4.63 6.84 -6.48
CA GLU A 270 5.13 5.89 -7.49
C GLU A 270 4.42 4.54 -7.37
N ALA A 271 4.09 3.92 -8.52
CA ALA A 271 3.37 2.64 -8.61
C ALA A 271 2.03 2.63 -7.85
N GLN A 272 1.37 3.79 -7.74
CA GLN A 272 0.08 3.96 -7.05
C GLN A 272 0.08 3.44 -5.61
N LEU A 273 1.21 3.53 -4.90
CA LEU A 273 1.20 3.25 -3.47
C LEU A 273 0.26 4.23 -2.74
N ARG A 274 -0.54 3.72 -1.81
CA ARG A 274 -1.48 4.54 -1.05
C ARG A 274 -0.78 5.71 -0.37
N ASP A 275 -1.43 6.86 -0.37
CA ASP A 275 -0.97 8.03 0.38
C ASP A 275 -1.44 7.90 1.82
N LEU A 276 -0.51 7.63 2.73
CA LEU A 276 -0.80 7.25 4.10
C LEU A 276 -0.28 8.28 5.07
N ASN A 277 -1.10 8.58 6.07
CA ASN A 277 -0.73 9.48 7.15
C ASN A 277 0.38 8.87 8.04
N ASP A 278 1.10 9.74 8.73
CA ASP A 278 2.01 9.33 9.79
C ASP A 278 1.26 8.53 10.86
N TYR A 279 1.82 7.39 11.25
CA TYR A 279 1.24 6.56 12.30
C TYR A 279 1.71 7.04 13.67
N THR A 280 0.81 7.12 14.65
CA THR A 280 1.20 7.50 16.02
C THR A 280 0.85 6.38 16.98
N VAL A 281 1.88 5.73 17.53
CA VAL A 281 1.71 4.79 18.63
C VAL A 281 1.61 5.54 19.94
N VAL A 282 0.65 5.13 20.76
CA VAL A 282 0.49 5.62 22.13
C VAL A 282 0.82 4.47 23.07
N TYR A 283 2.05 4.46 23.58
CA TYR A 283 2.49 3.45 24.54
C TYR A 283 2.02 3.77 25.96
N ASP A 284 1.96 5.05 26.31
CA ASP A 284 1.32 5.58 27.53
C ASP A 284 0.46 6.79 27.15
N ALA A 285 -0.57 7.09 27.93
CA ALA A 285 -1.48 8.23 27.72
C ALA A 285 -0.76 9.58 27.65
N ASN A 286 0.48 9.67 28.13
CA ASN A 286 1.31 10.88 28.11
C ASN A 286 2.50 10.81 27.15
N GLU A 287 2.74 9.66 26.50
CA GLU A 287 3.88 9.43 25.62
C GLU A 287 3.38 8.84 24.30
N ALA A 288 3.12 9.75 23.36
CA ALA A 288 2.80 9.44 21.98
C ALA A 288 4.05 9.59 21.12
N ARG A 289 4.32 8.58 20.31
CA ARG A 289 5.43 8.55 19.35
C ARG A 289 4.86 8.50 17.96
N THR A 290 5.13 9.55 17.18
CA THR A 290 4.73 9.62 15.78
C THR A 290 5.84 9.09 14.90
N TYR A 291 5.49 8.08 14.11
CA TYR A 291 6.31 7.49 13.07
C TYR A 291 6.15 8.32 11.79
N THR A 292 7.08 9.25 11.59
CA THR A 292 7.05 10.21 10.48
C THR A 292 8.30 10.11 9.61
N GLY A 293 8.15 10.45 8.33
CA GLY A 293 9.29 10.66 7.42
C GLY A 293 9.81 9.41 6.70
N TYR A 294 9.04 8.32 6.65
CA TYR A 294 9.46 7.07 5.98
C TYR A 294 9.06 6.97 4.51
N GLY A 295 8.47 8.03 3.96
CA GLY A 295 8.03 8.10 2.56
C GLY A 295 7.06 6.97 2.23
N THR A 296 7.30 6.30 1.11
CA THR A 296 6.51 5.12 0.68
C THR A 296 6.62 3.91 1.62
N GLY A 297 7.52 3.95 2.62
CA GLY A 297 7.58 2.94 3.69
C GLY A 297 6.43 3.04 4.71
N GLN A 298 5.62 4.10 4.66
CA GLN A 298 4.50 4.26 5.61
C GLN A 298 3.48 3.13 5.54
N SER A 299 3.31 2.45 4.41
CA SER A 299 2.39 1.30 4.29
C SER A 299 2.77 0.15 5.21
N CYS A 300 4.07 -0.13 5.36
CA CYS A 300 4.54 -1.19 6.25
C CYS A 300 4.23 -0.86 7.72
N VAL A 301 4.37 0.42 8.08
CA VAL A 301 4.29 0.92 9.45
C VAL A 301 2.87 0.92 10.00
N GLN A 302 1.83 0.82 9.15
CA GLN A 302 0.45 0.70 9.62
C GLN A 302 0.13 -0.66 10.24
N CYS A 303 1.00 -1.67 10.06
CA CYS A 303 0.85 -3.01 10.63
C CYS A 303 2.07 -3.46 11.45
N HIS A 304 3.27 -3.13 10.99
CA HIS A 304 4.54 -3.53 11.60
C HIS A 304 4.97 -2.59 12.73
N HIS A 305 4.08 -2.40 13.69
CA HIS A 305 4.31 -1.63 14.92
C HIS A 305 3.82 -2.39 16.15
N ALA A 306 4.19 -1.94 17.35
CA ALA A 306 3.71 -2.52 18.58
C ALA A 306 2.21 -2.28 18.74
N ARG A 307 1.56 -3.30 19.33
CA ARG A 307 0.15 -3.25 19.75
C ARG A 307 -0.03 -3.37 21.25
N ARG A 308 1.05 -3.28 22.03
CA ARG A 308 1.04 -3.42 23.49
C ARG A 308 1.47 -2.09 24.10
N ASN A 309 0.62 -1.54 24.97
CA ASN A 309 0.93 -0.34 25.74
C ASN A 309 1.76 -0.69 26.99
N VAL A 310 2.30 0.33 27.66
CA VAL A 310 3.16 0.17 28.85
C VAL A 310 2.46 -0.65 29.93
N ALA A 311 1.18 -0.38 30.21
CA ALA A 311 0.42 -1.11 31.22
C ALA A 311 0.30 -2.61 30.89
N ASN A 312 0.16 -2.96 29.61
CA ASN A 312 0.16 -4.35 29.18
C ASN A 312 1.53 -5.01 29.41
N VAL A 313 2.61 -4.34 29.04
CA VAL A 313 4.00 -4.82 29.22
C VAL A 313 4.33 -5.02 30.70
N GLU A 314 4.07 -4.02 31.53
CA GLU A 314 4.28 -4.10 32.99
C GLU A 314 3.42 -5.21 33.63
N GLY A 315 2.19 -5.38 33.15
CA GLY A 315 1.30 -6.46 33.59
C GLY A 315 1.89 -7.85 33.31
N GLN A 316 2.52 -8.05 32.15
CA GLN A 316 3.21 -9.30 31.82
C GLN A 316 4.46 -9.50 32.66
N ILE A 317 5.24 -8.46 32.90
CA ILE A 317 6.43 -8.52 33.76
C ILE A 317 6.04 -8.88 35.20
N ALA A 318 4.99 -8.26 35.73
CA ALA A 318 4.52 -8.54 37.08
C ALA A 318 3.98 -9.98 37.22
N ASN A 319 3.16 -10.44 36.26
CA ASN A 319 2.30 -11.62 36.46
C ASN A 319 2.65 -12.81 35.55
N GLY A 320 3.58 -12.68 34.62
CA GLY A 320 3.81 -13.65 33.55
C GLY A 320 2.74 -13.61 32.47
N ASN A 321 3.02 -14.24 31.32
CA ASN A 321 2.08 -14.39 30.21
C ASN A 321 2.48 -15.58 29.33
N ALA A 322 1.50 -16.33 28.81
CA ALA A 322 1.76 -17.42 27.87
C ALA A 322 2.26 -16.92 26.49
N HIS A 323 1.90 -15.69 26.12
CA HIS A 323 2.34 -14.98 24.93
C HIS A 323 3.20 -13.78 25.34
N PHE A 324 4.19 -14.02 26.20
CA PHE A 324 5.08 -12.98 26.73
C PHE A 324 5.87 -12.29 25.62
N GLY A 325 6.12 -10.98 25.75
CA GLY A 325 6.90 -10.19 24.78
C GLY A 325 6.09 -9.08 24.09
N PRO A 326 6.48 -8.58 22.91
CA PRO A 326 5.62 -7.74 22.08
C PRO A 326 4.55 -8.56 21.34
N HIS A 327 3.65 -7.91 20.60
CA HIS A 327 2.94 -8.60 19.51
C HIS A 327 3.93 -8.85 18.36
N SER A 328 3.71 -9.87 17.52
CA SER A 328 4.63 -10.31 16.47
C SER A 328 4.70 -9.36 15.25
N SER A 329 4.95 -8.09 15.52
CA SER A 329 5.03 -6.99 14.56
C SER A 329 5.88 -5.79 15.07
N PRO A 330 6.91 -5.91 15.94
CA PRO A 330 7.53 -4.75 16.57
C PRO A 330 8.61 -4.07 15.70
N GLN A 331 8.61 -4.30 14.38
CA GLN A 331 9.73 -3.91 13.53
C GLN A 331 9.94 -2.39 13.51
N MET A 332 8.86 -1.62 13.47
CA MET A 332 8.97 -0.17 13.48
C MET A 332 9.49 0.36 14.82
N ASP A 333 9.07 -0.25 15.91
CA ASP A 333 9.50 0.05 17.27
C ASP A 333 11.01 -0.15 17.39
N MET A 334 11.50 -1.33 16.98
CA MET A 334 12.94 -1.60 16.94
C MET A 334 13.66 -0.60 16.04
N PHE A 335 13.16 -0.36 14.83
CA PHE A 335 13.77 0.56 13.87
C PHE A 335 13.96 1.96 14.45
N LEU A 336 12.97 2.47 15.19
CA LEU A 336 13.06 3.74 15.92
C LEU A 336 13.87 3.69 17.21
N GLY A 337 14.12 2.47 17.67
CA GLY A 337 14.75 2.20 18.95
C GLY A 337 13.85 2.58 20.10
N ASP A 338 12.59 2.13 20.07
CA ASP A 338 11.55 2.40 21.07
C ASP A 338 10.62 1.19 21.24
N GLY A 339 9.62 1.27 22.14
CA GLY A 339 8.55 0.27 22.28
C GLY A 339 8.92 -1.02 23.03
N SER A 340 10.18 -1.19 23.42
CA SER A 340 10.61 -2.25 24.34
C SER A 340 10.48 -1.83 25.81
N TYR A 341 10.66 -2.77 26.74
CA TYR A 341 10.80 -2.46 28.16
C TYR A 341 12.24 -2.01 28.47
N GLU A 342 12.40 -0.74 28.83
CA GLU A 342 13.68 -0.16 29.24
C GLU A 342 13.84 -0.22 30.77
N ILE A 343 14.86 -0.96 31.23
CA ILE A 343 15.18 -1.14 32.65
C ILE A 343 15.66 0.21 33.23
N ALA A 344 15.01 0.65 34.31
CA ALA A 344 15.32 1.91 34.96
C ALA A 344 16.78 1.99 35.43
N GLY A 345 17.44 3.13 35.18
CA GLY A 345 18.82 3.37 35.58
C GLY A 345 19.87 3.06 34.51
N TYR A 346 19.46 2.49 33.37
CA TYR A 346 20.31 2.28 32.20
C TYR A 346 20.05 3.33 31.12
N THR A 347 20.99 3.43 30.17
CA THR A 347 20.91 4.30 29.00
C THR A 347 20.81 3.47 27.73
N TYR A 348 20.03 3.94 26.76
CA TYR A 348 19.78 3.22 25.51
C TYR A 348 20.13 4.09 24.31
N ASP A 349 21.15 3.68 23.55
CA ASP A 349 21.49 4.30 22.29
C ASP A 349 20.47 3.88 21.24
N ARG A 350 19.90 4.83 20.50
CA ARG A 350 18.81 4.55 19.54
C ARG A 350 18.98 5.20 18.17
N ASP A 351 19.90 6.15 18.04
CA ASP A 351 20.17 6.80 16.77
C ASP A 351 21.04 5.88 15.89
N HIS A 352 20.56 5.57 14.69
CA HIS A 352 21.31 4.77 13.73
C HIS A 352 21.10 5.22 12.27
N THR A 353 22.10 5.01 11.42
CA THR A 353 22.09 5.47 10.02
C THR A 353 20.93 4.88 9.21
N HIS A 354 20.47 3.67 9.54
CA HIS A 354 19.35 3.03 8.84
C HIS A 354 18.04 3.83 8.93
N GLN A 355 17.83 4.61 9.99
CA GLN A 355 16.66 5.47 10.16
C GLN A 355 16.60 6.62 9.15
N ASN A 356 17.74 6.96 8.52
CA ASN A 356 17.85 8.06 7.57
C ASN A 356 17.63 7.61 6.11
N LEU A 357 17.18 6.38 5.87
CA LEU A 357 16.91 5.86 4.53
C LEU A 357 15.58 6.41 4.01
N GLY A 358 15.62 7.16 2.91
CA GLY A 358 14.47 7.95 2.42
C GLY A 358 13.24 7.15 1.95
N LYS A 359 13.38 5.85 1.66
CA LYS A 359 12.24 4.95 1.38
C LYS A 359 11.88 4.05 2.57
N GLY A 360 12.46 4.29 3.75
CA GLY A 360 12.26 3.47 4.95
C GLY A 360 12.52 1.99 4.66
N CYS A 361 11.55 1.14 5.03
CA CYS A 361 11.58 -0.31 4.87
C CYS A 361 11.86 -0.77 3.43
N LEU A 362 11.28 -0.08 2.43
CA LEU A 362 11.44 -0.41 1.01
C LEU A 362 12.90 -0.28 0.53
N SER A 363 13.74 0.45 1.27
CA SER A 363 15.16 0.57 0.95
C SER A 363 15.90 -0.77 0.99
N CYS A 364 15.42 -1.71 1.81
CA CYS A 364 16.01 -3.05 1.96
C CYS A 364 15.07 -4.16 1.49
N HIS A 365 13.77 -4.05 1.74
CA HIS A 365 12.78 -5.12 1.57
C HIS A 365 12.11 -5.17 0.19
N MET A 366 12.27 -4.12 -0.63
CA MET A 366 11.72 -4.09 -2.00
C MET A 366 12.81 -3.66 -2.97
N VAL A 367 13.91 -4.42 -2.99
CA VAL A 367 15.00 -4.21 -3.94
C VAL A 367 14.52 -4.47 -5.37
N SER A 368 15.20 -3.86 -6.33
CA SER A 368 14.90 -4.10 -7.74
C SER A 368 15.41 -5.47 -8.16
N VAL A 369 14.64 -6.14 -9.03
CA VAL A 369 15.12 -7.31 -9.77
C VAL A 369 16.31 -6.89 -10.65
N GLN A 370 17.37 -7.69 -10.68
CA GLN A 370 18.61 -7.32 -11.37
C GLN A 370 18.36 -7.04 -12.86
N GLY A 371 18.68 -5.82 -13.30
CA GLY A 371 18.50 -5.40 -14.69
C GLY A 371 17.06 -4.99 -15.06
N SER A 372 16.17 -4.89 -14.08
CA SER A 372 14.78 -4.46 -14.23
C SER A 372 14.47 -3.26 -13.33
N THR A 373 13.41 -2.52 -13.65
CA THR A 373 12.80 -1.50 -12.78
C THR A 373 11.83 -2.12 -11.77
N GLU A 374 11.46 -3.38 -11.96
CA GLU A 374 10.56 -4.14 -11.11
C GLU A 374 11.10 -4.30 -9.69
N ARG A 375 10.18 -4.28 -8.72
CA ARG A 375 10.44 -4.46 -7.29
C ARG A 375 9.99 -5.85 -6.86
N ILE A 376 10.79 -6.51 -6.02
CA ILE A 376 10.46 -7.83 -5.49
C ILE A 376 9.34 -7.73 -4.43
N HIS A 377 8.36 -8.62 -4.49
CA HIS A 377 7.17 -8.68 -3.62
C HIS A 377 7.16 -9.88 -2.64
N ASP A 378 8.28 -10.60 -2.49
CA ASP A 378 8.45 -11.55 -1.38
C ASP A 378 8.71 -10.82 -0.03
N PHE A 379 8.99 -9.52 -0.11
CA PHE A 379 9.33 -8.60 0.97
C PHE A 379 10.55 -8.99 1.81
N ASN A 380 11.37 -9.93 1.33
CA ASN A 380 12.62 -10.28 1.98
C ASN A 380 13.64 -9.16 1.71
N PRO A 381 14.51 -8.85 2.69
CA PRO A 381 15.58 -7.90 2.45
C PRO A 381 16.55 -8.47 1.41
N GLY A 382 17.16 -7.60 0.60
CA GLY A 382 18.21 -7.98 -0.35
C GLY A 382 19.59 -7.49 0.09
N VAL A 383 20.61 -8.36 0.10
CA VAL A 383 22.00 -7.97 0.46
C VAL A 383 22.54 -6.85 -0.44
N ALA A 384 22.07 -6.79 -1.69
CA ALA A 384 22.42 -5.73 -2.63
C ALA A 384 22.02 -4.32 -2.14
N ALA A 385 20.99 -4.21 -1.29
CA ALA A 385 20.59 -2.93 -0.69
C ALA A 385 21.69 -2.32 0.19
N CYS A 386 22.52 -3.17 0.80
CA CYS A 386 23.56 -2.75 1.73
C CYS A 386 24.75 -2.08 1.01
N ALA A 387 24.98 -2.41 -0.26
CA ALA A 387 26.18 -2.01 -1.01
C ALA A 387 26.34 -0.49 -1.20
N GLY A 388 25.25 0.28 -1.03
CA GLY A 388 25.30 1.74 -1.08
C GLY A 388 26.05 2.39 0.09
N CYS A 389 26.13 1.71 1.23
CA CYS A 389 26.72 2.24 2.47
C CYS A 389 27.79 1.31 3.06
N HIS A 390 27.63 0.00 2.89
CA HIS A 390 28.56 -1.02 3.35
C HIS A 390 29.42 -1.53 2.19
N GLN A 391 30.70 -1.77 2.44
CA GLN A 391 31.64 -2.19 1.40
C GLN A 391 31.36 -3.64 0.95
N ASN A 392 30.52 -3.81 -0.08
CA ASN A 392 30.15 -5.07 -0.73
C ASN A 392 30.03 -6.25 0.27
N PRO A 393 29.08 -6.16 1.22
CA PRO A 393 28.90 -7.22 2.19
C PRO A 393 28.51 -8.52 1.47
N PRO A 394 29.10 -9.66 1.84
CA PRO A 394 28.76 -10.95 1.23
C PRO A 394 27.42 -11.50 1.71
N ASP A 395 26.92 -11.02 2.85
CA ASP A 395 25.71 -11.46 3.53
C ASP A 395 25.17 -10.35 4.47
N PHE A 396 24.08 -10.62 5.20
CA PHE A 396 23.50 -9.69 6.18
C PHE A 396 24.30 -9.55 7.47
N ASN A 397 25.27 -10.43 7.72
CA ASN A 397 26.11 -10.40 8.92
C ASN A 397 27.28 -9.42 8.74
N VAL A 398 26.94 -8.18 8.40
CA VAL A 398 27.90 -7.14 8.10
C VAL A 398 28.81 -6.90 9.31
N ASN A 399 30.11 -7.04 9.11
CA ASN A 399 31.13 -6.95 10.16
C ASN A 399 30.94 -7.91 11.36
N GLY A 400 30.16 -8.99 11.20
CA GLY A 400 29.89 -9.96 12.28
C GLY A 400 28.79 -9.52 13.25
N PHE A 401 28.03 -8.47 12.94
CA PHE A 401 27.05 -7.89 13.86
C PHE A 401 25.90 -8.84 14.24
N GLN A 402 25.30 -9.56 13.29
CA GLN A 402 24.21 -10.50 13.61
C GLN A 402 24.71 -11.64 14.51
N THR A 403 25.95 -12.10 14.31
CA THR A 403 26.59 -13.08 15.22
C THR A 403 26.79 -12.49 16.62
N GLU A 404 27.13 -11.20 16.74
CA GLU A 404 27.25 -10.55 18.04
C GLU A 404 25.90 -10.48 18.78
N ILE A 405 24.82 -10.17 18.06
CA ILE A 405 23.45 -10.19 18.61
C ILE A 405 23.05 -11.59 19.06
N GLU A 406 23.28 -12.62 18.25
CA GLU A 406 23.02 -14.02 18.64
C GLU A 406 23.77 -14.44 19.91
N ASN A 407 25.05 -14.05 20.02
CA ASN A 407 25.85 -14.33 21.21
C ASN A 407 25.27 -13.65 22.46
N LYS A 408 24.77 -12.42 22.32
CA LYS A 408 24.15 -11.67 23.44
C LYS A 408 22.80 -12.23 23.83
N LEU A 409 21.99 -12.68 22.88
CA LEU A 409 20.76 -13.41 23.17
C LEU A 409 21.06 -14.69 23.98
N ALA A 410 22.09 -15.44 23.58
CA ALA A 410 22.51 -16.65 24.30
C ALA A 410 23.07 -16.32 25.70
N GLU A 411 23.88 -15.27 25.84
CA GLU A 411 24.40 -14.80 27.13
C GLU A 411 23.28 -14.34 28.06
N LEU A 412 22.31 -13.58 27.55
CA LEU A 412 21.15 -13.12 28.30
C LEU A 412 20.29 -14.31 28.78
N LEU A 413 20.00 -15.26 27.89
CA LEU A 413 19.24 -16.45 28.25
C LEU A 413 19.96 -17.27 29.34
N ALA A 414 21.29 -17.38 29.26
CA ALA A 414 22.11 -18.02 30.30
C ALA A 414 22.09 -17.25 31.62
N ALA A 415 22.12 -15.91 31.59
CA ALA A 415 22.05 -15.07 32.79
C ALA A 415 20.66 -15.13 33.46
N ILE A 416 19.58 -15.26 32.68
CA ILE A 416 18.22 -15.50 33.19
C ILE A 416 18.10 -16.91 33.77
N GLY A 417 18.73 -17.91 33.15
CA GLY A 417 18.85 -19.25 33.72
C GLY A 417 17.59 -20.11 33.60
N VAL A 418 16.71 -19.83 32.64
CA VAL A 418 15.55 -20.67 32.27
C VAL A 418 15.56 -20.96 30.76
N PRO A 419 14.87 -22.01 30.30
CA PRO A 419 14.66 -22.22 28.87
C PRO A 419 13.86 -21.09 28.21
N GLU A 420 14.08 -20.87 26.91
CA GLU A 420 13.42 -19.80 26.13
C GLU A 420 11.90 -19.85 26.22
N ASP A 421 11.30 -21.04 26.08
CA ASP A 421 9.84 -21.26 26.19
C ASP A 421 9.25 -20.94 27.58
N SER A 422 10.10 -20.68 28.56
CA SER A 422 9.74 -20.45 29.96
C SER A 422 9.94 -18.99 30.38
N LEU A 423 10.43 -18.11 29.51
CA LEU A 423 10.72 -16.69 29.82
C LEU A 423 9.49 -15.98 30.40
N GLY A 424 8.32 -16.20 29.79
CA GLY A 424 7.03 -15.64 30.23
C GLY A 424 6.38 -16.31 31.44
N SER A 425 6.91 -17.43 31.93
CA SER A 425 6.21 -18.28 32.91
C SER A 425 6.29 -17.71 34.33
N PRO A 426 5.14 -17.43 34.99
CA PRO A 426 5.15 -16.91 36.36
C PRO A 426 5.64 -17.90 37.42
N THR A 427 5.70 -19.19 37.08
CA THR A 427 6.20 -20.23 37.99
C THR A 427 7.68 -20.53 37.79
N ALA A 428 8.24 -20.19 36.62
CA ALA A 428 9.66 -20.41 36.32
C ALA A 428 10.51 -19.15 36.48
N THR A 429 9.93 -17.95 36.31
CA THR A 429 10.68 -16.69 36.34
C THR A 429 10.20 -15.75 37.45
N THR A 430 11.09 -14.87 37.92
CA THR A 430 10.76 -13.72 38.77
C THR A 430 10.36 -12.51 37.91
N PRO A 431 9.75 -11.46 38.48
CA PRO A 431 9.55 -10.19 37.76
C PRO A 431 10.85 -9.62 37.20
N ASP A 432 11.95 -9.68 37.95
CA ASP A 432 13.27 -9.19 37.49
C ASP A 432 13.79 -9.96 36.27
N MET A 433 13.65 -11.29 36.28
CA MET A 433 13.93 -12.13 35.12
C MET A 433 13.08 -11.75 33.92
N ARG A 434 11.79 -11.42 34.12
CA ARG A 434 10.90 -11.01 33.03
C ARG A 434 11.21 -9.61 32.50
N MET A 435 11.67 -8.68 33.32
CA MET A 435 12.18 -7.38 32.84
C MET A 435 13.31 -7.58 31.83
N ALA A 436 14.30 -8.42 32.18
CA ALA A 436 15.40 -8.74 31.29
C ALA A 436 14.96 -9.58 30.07
N ALA A 437 14.07 -10.54 30.27
CA ALA A 437 13.53 -11.39 29.21
C ALA A 437 12.75 -10.59 28.15
N TYR A 438 12.14 -9.46 28.51
CA TYR A 438 11.41 -8.66 27.53
C TYR A 438 12.34 -8.12 26.43
N ALA A 439 13.59 -7.78 26.76
CA ALA A 439 14.60 -7.39 25.78
C ALA A 439 14.95 -8.56 24.83
N TYR A 440 15.04 -9.78 25.35
CA TYR A 440 15.24 -10.99 24.55
C TYR A 440 14.09 -11.17 23.55
N GLU A 441 12.84 -11.18 24.04
CA GLU A 441 11.65 -11.36 23.19
C GLU A 441 11.54 -10.26 22.14
N PHE A 442 11.78 -9.00 22.52
CA PHE A 442 11.65 -7.88 21.60
C PHE A 442 12.66 -7.97 20.44
N VAL A 443 13.93 -8.27 20.73
CA VAL A 443 14.97 -8.42 19.69
C VAL A 443 14.73 -9.67 18.83
N THR A 444 14.24 -10.77 19.40
CA THR A 444 13.94 -12.00 18.66
C THR A 444 12.73 -11.84 17.75
N VAL A 445 11.64 -11.27 18.27
CA VAL A 445 10.37 -11.10 17.55
C VAL A 445 10.44 -10.02 16.46
N ASP A 446 11.31 -9.02 16.62
CA ASP A 446 11.64 -8.09 15.52
C ASP A 446 12.14 -8.82 14.26
N GLY A 447 12.86 -9.93 14.43
CA GLY A 447 13.26 -10.82 13.33
C GLY A 447 14.44 -10.33 12.48
N SER A 448 14.95 -9.11 12.71
CA SER A 448 16.07 -8.56 11.93
C SER A 448 17.46 -8.96 12.46
N ARG A 449 17.50 -9.65 13.61
CA ARG A 449 18.74 -9.91 14.37
C ARG A 449 19.49 -8.60 14.68
N GLY A 450 18.73 -7.57 15.03
CA GLY A 450 19.22 -6.23 15.38
C GLY A 450 19.53 -5.31 14.19
N ALA A 451 19.38 -5.77 12.94
CA ALA A 451 19.73 -4.96 11.76
C ALA A 451 18.82 -3.72 11.59
N HIS A 452 17.57 -3.75 12.06
CA HIS A 452 16.70 -2.58 12.03
C HIS A 452 17.27 -1.42 12.85
N ASN A 453 17.81 -1.70 14.05
CA ASN A 453 18.54 -0.73 14.85
C ASN A 453 19.68 -1.37 15.66
N PRO A 454 20.91 -1.37 15.09
CA PRO A 454 22.07 -1.96 15.73
C PRO A 454 22.41 -1.35 17.09
N ALA A 455 22.25 -0.04 17.26
CA ALA A 455 22.56 0.64 18.51
C ALA A 455 21.57 0.24 19.62
N TYR A 456 20.28 0.21 19.29
CA TYR A 456 19.24 -0.08 20.26
C TYR A 456 19.20 -1.55 20.68
N SER A 457 19.23 -2.47 19.72
CA SER A 457 19.28 -3.91 20.00
C SER A 457 20.47 -4.28 20.89
N MET A 458 21.63 -3.69 20.61
CA MET A 458 22.84 -3.87 21.43
C MET A 458 22.66 -3.35 22.87
N SER A 459 22.14 -2.12 23.01
CA SER A 459 21.90 -1.49 24.31
C SER A 459 20.88 -2.30 25.13
N LEU A 460 19.79 -2.74 24.51
CA LEU A 460 18.76 -3.57 25.15
C LEU A 460 19.34 -4.84 25.75
N LEU A 461 20.07 -5.62 24.95
CA LEU A 461 20.61 -6.90 25.40
C LEU A 461 21.71 -6.71 26.45
N GLN A 462 22.65 -5.78 26.24
CA GLN A 462 23.73 -5.56 27.20
C GLN A 462 23.20 -5.07 28.55
N ASN A 463 22.25 -4.13 28.55
CA ASN A 463 21.67 -3.62 29.80
C ASN A 463 20.91 -4.72 30.54
N ALA A 464 20.18 -5.59 29.82
CA ALA A 464 19.50 -6.74 30.41
C ALA A 464 20.47 -7.76 31.01
N ILE A 465 21.60 -8.06 30.33
CA ILE A 465 22.66 -8.93 30.84
C ILE A 465 23.27 -8.33 32.12
N ASP A 466 23.67 -7.06 32.07
CA ASP A 466 24.28 -6.36 33.20
C ASP A 466 23.34 -6.32 34.41
N TYR A 467 22.04 -6.09 34.16
CA TYR A 467 21.02 -6.11 35.18
C TYR A 467 20.91 -7.49 35.83
N MET A 468 20.79 -8.56 35.05
CA MET A 468 20.72 -9.92 35.59
C MET A 468 21.97 -10.30 36.39
N ASN A 469 23.15 -9.93 35.90
CA ASN A 469 24.41 -10.18 36.60
C ASN A 469 24.52 -9.38 37.91
N SER A 470 23.88 -8.22 38.02
CA SER A 470 23.87 -7.42 39.26
C SER A 470 23.01 -8.02 40.37
N LEU A 471 22.11 -8.95 40.05
CA LEU A 471 21.22 -9.63 40.98
C LEU A 471 21.81 -10.94 41.55
N GLN A 472 22.92 -11.41 40.97
CA GLN A 472 23.67 -12.61 41.39
C GLN A 472 24.75 -12.25 42.41
#